data_AF-A0A6U3PEB2-F1
#
_entry.id   AF-A0A6U3PEB2-F1
#
_cell.length_a   1.000
_cell.length_b   1.000
_cell.length_c   1.000
_cell.angle_alpha   90.00
_cell.angle_beta   90.00
_cell.angle_gamma   90.00
#
_symmetry.space_group_name_H-M   'P 1'
#
loop_
_entity.id
_entity.type
_entity.pdbx_description
1 polymer ?
#
loop_
_entity_poly.entity_id
_entity_poly.type
_entity_poly.pdbx_seq_one_letter_code
_entity_poly.pdbx_strand_id
1 'polypeptide(L)'
;SGVGEAVDLPEWLTPIPALTLLGKEAGLELEYASNFHEFYNIRKDPREHPMSHNALYNMKVLDRSGSISKDEWAISRMYVAVKFRKVSEPTMTYEEDEETGQEEEDEEPTPAEPPKMSAAATKMIPMAMMKAKKAAGGDLWGALSGEEKKQRIDAELAKMGVL
;
A
#
# COMPACT_ATOMS: atom_id res chain seq x y z
N SER A 1 21.70 27.11 -11.51
CA SER A 1 21.44 26.01 -12.45
C SER A 1 21.68 24.71 -11.71
N GLY A 2 20.62 24.13 -11.14
CA GLY A 2 20.64 22.80 -10.53
C GLY A 2 19.67 21.94 -11.32
N VAL A 3 20.05 21.58 -12.53
CA VAL A 3 19.33 20.56 -13.30
C VAL A 3 19.93 19.25 -12.84
N GLY A 4 19.49 18.76 -11.68
CA GLY A 4 19.68 17.36 -11.36
C GLY A 4 18.90 16.60 -12.41
N GLU A 5 19.60 15.82 -13.23
CA GLU A 5 19.03 14.83 -14.13
C GLU A 5 18.04 13.99 -13.31
N ALA A 6 16.75 14.14 -13.59
CA ALA A 6 15.71 13.90 -12.60
C ALA A 6 15.56 12.42 -12.21
N VAL A 7 16.12 11.46 -12.96
CA VAL A 7 16.15 10.05 -12.56
C VAL A 7 17.08 9.26 -13.50
N ASP A 8 18.23 8.81 -13.01
CA ASP A 8 18.97 7.68 -13.59
C ASP A 8 18.74 6.44 -12.71
N LEU A 9 17.46 6.07 -12.57
CA LEU A 9 17.03 4.91 -11.81
C LEU A 9 16.11 4.05 -12.67
N PRO A 10 16.17 2.72 -12.54
CA PRO A 10 15.26 1.84 -13.25
C PRO A 10 13.81 2.08 -12.79
N GLU A 11 12.91 2.22 -13.76
CA GLU A 11 11.47 2.33 -13.56
C GLU A 11 10.77 1.05 -14.06
N TRP A 12 9.66 0.66 -13.42
CA TRP A 12 8.87 -0.49 -13.83
C TRP A 12 7.67 -0.08 -14.70
N LEU A 13 7.40 -0.88 -15.73
CA LEU A 13 6.18 -0.72 -16.51
C LEU A 13 4.96 -1.02 -15.64
N THR A 14 4.00 -0.10 -15.60
CA THR A 14 2.75 -0.24 -14.84
C THR A 14 1.54 -0.29 -15.78
N PRO A 15 1.11 -1.48 -16.24
CA PRO A 15 -0.09 -1.61 -17.06
C PRO A 15 -1.35 -1.21 -16.29
N ILE A 16 -2.15 -0.31 -16.85
CA ILE A 16 -3.43 0.13 -16.25
C ILE A 16 -4.36 -1.06 -15.90
N PRO A 17 -4.50 -2.13 -16.72
CA PRO A 17 -5.30 -3.28 -16.33
C PRO A 17 -4.82 -3.97 -15.04
N ALA A 18 -3.50 -4.13 -14.87
CA ALA A 18 -2.92 -4.71 -13.67
C ALA A 18 -3.14 -3.81 -12.46
N LEU A 19 -2.88 -2.50 -12.61
CA LEU A 19 -3.12 -1.51 -11.55
C LEU A 19 -4.59 -1.46 -11.12
N THR A 20 -5.52 -1.64 -12.07
CA THR A 20 -6.96 -1.66 -11.79
C THR A 20 -7.36 -2.88 -10.97
N LEU A 21 -6.79 -4.06 -11.24
CA LEU A 21 -7.06 -5.28 -10.49
C LEU A 21 -6.53 -5.16 -9.05
N LEU A 22 -5.29 -4.73 -8.89
CA LEU A 22 -4.69 -4.48 -7.57
C LEU A 22 -5.47 -3.44 -6.77
N GLY A 23 -5.91 -2.37 -7.45
CA GLY A 23 -6.77 -1.35 -6.85
C GLY A 23 -8.05 -1.96 -6.27
N LYS A 24 -8.73 -2.84 -7.00
CA LYS A 24 -9.97 -3.49 -6.51
C LYS A 24 -9.74 -4.31 -5.26
N GLU A 25 -8.65 -5.05 -5.20
CA GLU A 25 -8.28 -5.88 -4.04
C GLU A 25 -7.98 -5.02 -2.79
N ALA A 26 -7.44 -3.82 -3.02
CA ALA A 26 -7.23 -2.78 -2.03
C ALA A 26 -8.51 -1.96 -1.69
N GLY A 27 -9.67 -2.30 -2.26
CA GLY A 27 -10.92 -1.57 -2.03
C GLY A 27 -10.98 -0.22 -2.74
N LEU A 28 -10.28 -0.09 -3.86
CA LEU A 28 -10.25 1.10 -4.72
C LEU A 28 -10.93 0.84 -6.07
N GLU A 29 -11.61 1.86 -6.59
CA GLU A 29 -12.20 1.86 -7.92
C GLU A 29 -11.52 2.92 -8.80
N LEU A 30 -11.04 2.52 -9.98
CA LEU A 30 -10.45 3.44 -10.95
C LEU A 30 -11.55 4.30 -11.58
N GLU A 31 -11.52 5.62 -11.37
CA GLU A 31 -12.46 6.55 -12.00
C GLU A 31 -11.99 7.01 -13.37
N TYR A 32 -10.70 7.32 -13.51
CA TYR A 32 -10.10 7.60 -14.80
C TYR A 32 -8.60 7.29 -14.81
N ALA A 33 -8.10 6.96 -15.98
CA ALA A 33 -6.70 6.94 -16.35
C ALA A 33 -6.57 7.61 -17.72
N SER A 34 -6.03 8.82 -17.76
CA SER A 34 -5.91 9.62 -19.00
C SER A 34 -4.47 10.08 -19.17
N ASN A 35 -3.94 9.98 -20.39
CA ASN A 35 -2.63 10.57 -20.66
C ASN A 35 -2.67 12.10 -20.44
N PHE A 36 -1.52 12.72 -20.24
CA PHE A 36 -1.48 14.15 -19.91
C PHE A 36 -2.04 15.05 -21.02
N HIS A 37 -1.99 14.63 -22.29
CA HIS A 37 -2.57 15.39 -23.39
C HIS A 37 -4.09 15.49 -23.25
N GLU A 38 -4.75 14.35 -23.02
CA GLU A 38 -6.20 14.28 -22.79
C GLU A 38 -6.56 15.00 -21.49
N PHE A 39 -5.80 14.75 -20.43
CA PHE A 39 -6.01 15.36 -19.12
C PHE A 39 -5.98 16.90 -19.19
N TYR A 40 -5.01 17.46 -19.92
CA TYR A 40 -4.89 18.89 -20.17
C TYR A 40 -6.01 19.40 -21.08
N ASN A 41 -6.31 18.72 -22.19
CA ASN A 41 -7.33 19.19 -23.14
C ASN A 41 -8.72 19.32 -22.53
N ILE A 42 -9.06 18.46 -21.56
CA ILE A 42 -10.31 18.53 -20.82
C ILE A 42 -10.33 19.72 -19.84
N ARG A 43 -9.16 20.23 -19.41
CA ARG A 43 -9.02 21.24 -18.34
C ARG A 43 -8.43 22.57 -18.80
N LYS A 44 -8.14 22.73 -20.09
CA LYS A 44 -7.43 23.91 -20.62
C LYS A 44 -8.29 25.17 -20.67
N ASP A 45 -9.62 25.06 -20.68
CA ASP A 45 -10.49 26.23 -20.72
C ASP A 45 -10.46 26.97 -19.37
N PRO A 46 -9.94 28.20 -19.30
CA PRO A 46 -9.89 28.97 -18.06
C PRO A 46 -11.27 29.36 -17.52
N ARG A 47 -12.32 29.33 -18.34
CA ARG A 47 -13.71 29.61 -17.92
C ARG A 47 -14.29 28.46 -17.11
N GLU A 48 -13.97 27.23 -17.50
CA GLU A 48 -14.46 26.01 -16.84
C GLU A 48 -13.53 25.58 -15.70
N HIS A 49 -12.23 25.80 -15.85
CA HIS A 49 -11.20 25.35 -14.90
C HIS A 49 -10.22 26.47 -14.50
N PRO A 50 -10.69 27.57 -13.89
CA PRO A 50 -9.85 28.72 -13.55
C PRO A 50 -8.72 28.37 -12.58
N MET A 51 -8.95 27.45 -11.64
CA MET A 51 -7.94 27.04 -10.65
C MET A 51 -6.78 26.27 -11.30
N SER A 52 -7.08 25.39 -12.25
CA SER A 52 -6.05 24.65 -13.00
C SER A 52 -5.20 25.60 -13.83
N HIS A 53 -5.84 26.56 -14.50
CA HIS A 53 -5.15 27.54 -15.33
C HIS A 53 -4.26 28.48 -14.49
N ASN A 54 -4.76 28.95 -13.34
CA ASN A 54 -3.97 29.78 -12.42
C ASN A 54 -2.76 29.03 -11.85
N ALA A 55 -2.92 27.73 -11.55
CA ALA A 55 -1.81 26.90 -11.06
C ALA A 55 -0.67 26.83 -12.10
N LEU A 56 -0.98 26.63 -13.38
CA LEU A 56 0.03 26.59 -14.45
C LEU A 56 0.84 27.89 -14.53
N TYR A 57 0.19 29.05 -14.43
CA TYR A 57 0.89 30.34 -14.41
C TYR A 57 1.74 30.52 -13.16
N ASN A 58 1.20 30.20 -11.99
CA ASN A 58 1.91 30.36 -10.71
C ASN A 58 3.14 29.45 -10.61
N MET A 59 3.06 28.26 -11.20
CA MET A 59 4.17 27.30 -11.28
C MET A 59 5.21 27.68 -12.34
N LYS A 60 4.95 28.68 -13.19
CA LYS A 60 5.84 29.12 -14.27
C LYS A 60 6.25 27.97 -15.21
N VAL A 61 5.34 27.02 -15.43
CA VAL A 61 5.58 25.88 -16.35
C VAL A 61 5.44 26.28 -17.81
N LEU A 62 4.75 27.39 -18.08
CA LEU A 62 4.54 27.92 -19.42
C LEU A 62 5.60 28.97 -19.75
N ASP A 63 6.00 29.02 -21.01
CA ASP A 63 6.84 30.07 -21.56
C ASP A 63 6.08 31.42 -21.67
N ARG A 64 6.77 32.44 -22.20
CA ARG A 64 6.18 33.78 -22.39
C ARG A 64 4.98 33.80 -23.36
N SER A 65 4.82 32.77 -24.19
CA SER A 65 3.69 32.60 -25.10
C SER A 65 2.53 31.81 -24.47
N GLY A 66 2.72 31.29 -23.25
CA GLY A 66 1.74 30.45 -22.58
C GLY A 66 1.77 28.99 -23.04
N SER A 67 2.90 28.51 -23.57
CA SER A 67 3.07 27.14 -24.09
C SER A 67 4.26 26.42 -23.45
N ILE A 68 4.41 25.13 -23.71
CA ILE A 68 5.65 24.38 -23.51
C ILE A 68 6.29 24.03 -24.86
N SER A 69 7.54 23.56 -24.86
CA SER A 69 8.21 23.14 -26.09
C SER A 69 7.58 21.88 -26.70
N LYS A 70 7.84 21.65 -28.00
CA LYS A 70 7.32 20.47 -28.71
C LYS A 70 7.82 19.16 -28.11
N ASP A 71 9.08 19.14 -27.64
CA ASP A 71 9.70 17.96 -27.09
C ASP A 71 9.13 17.65 -25.70
N GLU A 72 8.99 18.65 -24.84
CA GLU A 72 8.30 18.50 -23.54
C GLU A 72 6.86 18.03 -23.73
N TRP A 73 6.17 18.57 -24.74
CA TRP A 73 4.82 18.12 -25.08
C TRP A 73 4.81 16.66 -25.54
N ALA A 74 5.74 16.25 -26.41
CA ALA A 74 5.83 14.85 -26.86
C ALA A 74 6.10 13.89 -25.69
N ILE A 75 7.05 14.24 -24.80
CA ILE A 75 7.41 13.45 -23.62
C ILE A 75 6.23 13.33 -22.65
N SER A 76 5.49 14.43 -22.43
CA SER A 76 4.33 14.43 -21.52
C SER A 76 3.28 13.37 -21.86
N ARG A 77 3.19 12.95 -23.13
CA ARG A 77 2.25 11.92 -23.59
C ARG A 77 2.50 10.54 -22.98
N MET A 78 3.72 10.29 -22.51
CA MET A 78 4.10 9.03 -21.86
C MET A 78 3.51 8.91 -20.44
N TYR A 79 3.14 10.04 -19.83
CA TYR A 79 2.62 10.07 -18.47
C TYR A 79 1.09 10.04 -18.44
N VAL A 80 0.55 9.43 -17.40
CA VAL A 80 -0.88 9.23 -17.18
C VAL A 80 -1.28 9.81 -15.84
N ALA A 81 -2.37 10.57 -15.83
CA ALA A 81 -3.06 10.98 -14.62
C ALA A 81 -4.10 9.90 -14.26
N VAL A 82 -3.99 9.36 -13.06
CA VAL A 82 -4.90 8.34 -12.53
C VAL A 82 -5.66 8.88 -11.33
N LYS A 83 -6.95 8.52 -11.22
CA LYS A 83 -7.75 8.79 -10.02
C LYS A 83 -8.45 7.52 -9.57
N PHE A 84 -8.19 7.15 -8.33
CA PHE A 84 -8.90 6.09 -7.63
C PHE A 84 -9.85 6.70 -6.59
N ARG A 85 -10.98 6.04 -6.38
CA ARG A 85 -11.90 6.31 -5.28
C ARG A 85 -11.90 5.12 -4.33
N LYS A 86 -11.76 5.38 -3.02
CA LYS A 86 -11.93 4.35 -2.00
C LYS A 86 -13.41 3.93 -1.92
N VAL A 87 -13.67 2.64 -2.00
CA VAL A 87 -15.03 2.06 -2.01
C VAL A 87 -15.24 1.02 -0.90
N SER A 88 -14.18 0.38 -0.44
CA SER A 88 -14.22 -0.56 0.69
C SER A 88 -12.89 -0.59 1.42
N GLU A 89 -12.85 -1.33 2.53
CA GLU A 89 -11.57 -1.70 3.15
C GLU A 89 -10.85 -2.75 2.31
N PRO A 90 -9.52 -2.81 2.37
CA PRO A 90 -8.72 -3.76 1.62
C PRO A 90 -9.04 -5.20 2.07
N THR A 91 -9.05 -6.11 1.10
CA THR A 91 -9.22 -7.56 1.34
C THR A 91 -7.88 -8.29 1.46
N MET A 92 -6.78 -7.59 1.19
CA MET A 92 -5.43 -8.09 1.22
C MET A 92 -4.83 -8.05 2.63
N THR A 93 -4.20 -9.13 3.06
CA THR A 93 -3.28 -9.16 4.20
C THR A 93 -1.87 -9.24 3.65
N TYR A 94 -1.04 -8.21 3.90
CA TYR A 94 0.39 -8.34 3.66
C TYR A 94 0.97 -9.15 4.81
N GLU A 95 1.55 -10.31 4.52
CA GLU A 95 2.52 -10.90 5.43
C GLU A 95 3.72 -9.94 5.35
N GLU A 96 3.97 -9.19 6.42
CA GLU A 96 5.20 -8.42 6.55
C GLU A 96 6.33 -9.44 6.59
N ASP A 97 6.97 -9.68 5.46
CA ASP A 97 8.28 -10.31 5.42
C ASP A 97 9.22 -9.35 6.15
N GLU A 98 9.40 -9.57 7.45
CA GLU A 98 10.54 -9.03 8.19
C GLU A 98 11.80 -9.56 7.50
N GLU A 99 12.33 -8.78 6.56
CA GLU A 99 13.65 -8.94 5.96
C GLU A 99 14.69 -8.79 7.10
N THR A 100 14.86 -9.84 7.89
CA THR A 100 16.07 -10.02 8.68
C THR A 100 17.17 -10.34 7.68
N GLY A 101 18.01 -9.34 7.39
CA GLY A 101 19.22 -9.55 6.61
C GLY A 101 20.02 -10.69 7.22
N GLN A 102 20.01 -11.85 6.55
CA GLN A 102 20.89 -12.96 6.86
C GLN A 102 22.25 -12.62 6.27
N GLU A 103 23.10 -12.00 7.08
CA GLU A 103 24.54 -12.13 6.91
C GLU A 103 24.89 -13.60 7.17
N GLU A 104 25.44 -14.26 6.17
CA GLU A 104 26.00 -15.61 6.28
C GLU A 104 27.20 -15.59 7.23
N GLU A 105 27.04 -16.02 8.47
CA GLU A 105 28.16 -16.45 9.32
C GLU A 105 27.83 -17.81 9.97
N ASP A 106 28.58 -18.81 9.51
CA ASP A 106 28.99 -20.10 10.06
C ASP A 106 28.16 -20.81 11.16
N GLU A 107 27.93 -22.10 10.88
CA GLU A 107 27.27 -23.12 11.71
C GLU A 107 27.78 -23.21 13.16
N GLU A 108 26.87 -23.02 14.13
CA GLU A 108 26.92 -23.74 15.42
C GLU A 108 25.53 -24.34 15.75
N PRO A 109 25.45 -25.62 16.18
CA PRO A 109 24.17 -26.27 16.47
C PRO A 109 23.70 -25.91 17.88
N THR A 110 22.62 -25.12 18.00
CA THR A 110 21.94 -24.83 19.26
C THR A 110 20.42 -25.09 19.15
N PRO A 111 19.74 -25.34 20.29
CA PRO A 111 18.79 -26.45 20.43
C PRO A 111 17.38 -26.12 19.89
N ALA A 112 16.81 -27.12 19.20
CA ALA A 112 15.42 -27.28 18.79
C ALA A 112 14.55 -26.00 18.81
N GLU A 113 14.37 -25.40 17.62
CA GLU A 113 13.32 -24.42 17.36
C GLU A 113 11.98 -24.91 17.96
N PRO A 114 11.24 -24.06 18.71
CA PRO A 114 9.88 -24.40 19.09
C PRO A 114 9.07 -24.67 17.81
N PRO A 115 8.15 -25.66 17.83
CA PRO A 115 7.47 -26.09 16.61
C PRO A 115 6.77 -24.92 15.94
N LYS A 116 7.13 -24.66 14.67
CA LYS A 116 6.49 -23.67 13.82
C LYS A 116 4.99 -23.96 13.80
N MET A 117 4.18 -23.01 14.26
CA MET A 117 2.73 -23.12 14.29
C MET A 117 2.20 -23.43 12.89
N SER A 118 1.25 -24.36 12.79
CA SER A 118 0.64 -24.70 11.50
C SER A 118 -0.11 -23.49 10.91
N ALA A 119 -0.22 -23.39 9.58
CA ALA A 119 -0.98 -22.33 8.92
C ALA A 119 -2.47 -22.30 9.36
N ALA A 120 -3.00 -23.44 9.83
CA ALA A 120 -4.34 -23.51 10.44
C ALA A 120 -4.38 -22.79 11.80
N ALA A 121 -3.31 -22.86 12.60
CA ALA A 121 -3.15 -22.16 13.86
C ALA A 121 -3.09 -20.66 13.69
N THR A 122 -2.30 -20.18 12.72
CA THR A 122 -2.16 -18.76 12.43
C THR A 122 -3.50 -18.10 12.07
N LYS A 123 -4.33 -18.78 11.26
CA LYS A 123 -5.68 -18.29 10.89
C LYS A 123 -6.67 -18.22 12.06
N MET A 124 -6.44 -19.00 13.12
CA MET A 124 -7.36 -19.12 14.26
C MET A 124 -6.98 -18.18 15.43
N ILE A 125 -5.82 -17.53 15.39
CA ILE A 125 -5.36 -16.59 16.43
C ILE A 125 -6.37 -15.48 16.72
N PRO A 126 -6.95 -14.75 15.72
CA PRO A 126 -7.91 -13.68 16.02
C PRO A 126 -9.17 -14.19 16.70
N MET A 127 -9.64 -15.38 16.33
CA MET A 127 -10.83 -16.00 16.92
C MET A 127 -10.55 -16.50 18.35
N ALA A 128 -9.37 -17.11 18.57
CA ALA A 128 -8.92 -17.54 19.89
C ALA A 128 -8.73 -16.34 20.83
N MET A 129 -8.16 -15.23 20.35
CA MET A 129 -8.02 -13.98 21.10
C MET A 129 -9.37 -13.39 21.51
N MET A 130 -10.35 -13.35 20.60
CA MET A 130 -11.70 -12.89 20.94
C MET A 130 -12.38 -13.76 22.00
N LYS A 131 -12.23 -15.08 21.91
CA LYS A 131 -12.77 -16.01 22.94
C LYS A 131 -12.06 -15.85 24.28
N ALA A 132 -10.74 -15.76 24.29
CA ALA A 132 -9.94 -15.54 25.49
C ALA A 132 -10.30 -14.21 26.18
N LYS A 133 -10.47 -13.14 25.41
CA LYS A 133 -10.91 -11.83 25.90
C LYS A 133 -12.33 -11.88 26.46
N LYS A 134 -13.26 -12.57 25.78
CA LYS A 134 -14.64 -12.73 26.24
C LYS A 134 -14.71 -13.56 27.54
N ALA A 135 -13.87 -14.59 27.65
CA ALA A 135 -13.80 -15.44 28.84
C ALA A 135 -13.15 -14.73 30.06
N ALA A 136 -12.17 -13.85 29.81
CA ALA A 136 -11.52 -13.07 30.87
C ALA A 136 -12.36 -11.88 31.37
N GLY A 137 -13.27 -11.36 30.53
CA GLY A 137 -13.94 -10.08 30.77
C GLY A 137 -13.06 -8.90 30.32
N GLY A 138 -13.67 -7.88 29.73
CA GLY A 138 -12.94 -6.78 29.07
C GLY A 138 -11.97 -6.02 29.98
N ASP A 139 -12.39 -5.74 31.21
CA ASP A 139 -11.60 -4.99 32.19
C ASP A 139 -10.41 -5.81 32.72
N LEU A 140 -10.65 -7.09 32.98
CA LEU A 140 -9.62 -8.04 33.42
C LEU A 140 -8.60 -8.33 32.30
N TRP A 141 -9.04 -8.39 31.05
CA TRP A 141 -8.15 -8.56 29.89
C TRP A 141 -7.16 -7.40 29.74
N GLY A 142 -7.59 -6.17 30.03
CA GLY A 142 -6.72 -4.99 30.01
C GLY A 142 -5.57 -5.09 31.01
N ALA A 143 -5.82 -5.70 32.16
CA ALA A 143 -4.86 -5.82 33.27
C ALA A 143 -3.84 -6.96 33.13
N LEU A 144 -4.04 -7.89 32.19
CA LEU A 144 -3.13 -9.03 31.99
C LEU A 144 -1.83 -8.61 31.28
N SER A 145 -0.72 -9.22 31.69
CA SER A 145 0.57 -9.12 31.00
C SER A 145 0.52 -9.77 29.61
N GLY A 146 1.51 -9.46 28.76
CA GLY A 146 1.63 -10.06 27.43
C GLY A 146 1.74 -11.58 27.47
N GLU A 147 2.45 -12.11 28.46
CA GLU A 147 2.66 -13.55 28.63
C GLU A 147 1.39 -14.27 29.10
N GLU A 148 0.62 -13.69 30.02
CA GLU A 148 -0.67 -14.23 30.44
C GLU A 148 -1.72 -14.19 29.32
N LYS A 149 -1.68 -13.17 28.46
CA LYS A 149 -2.52 -13.10 27.26
C LYS A 149 -2.17 -14.21 26.28
N LYS A 150 -0.87 -14.44 26.05
CA LYS A 150 -0.38 -15.52 25.17
C LYS A 150 -0.82 -16.89 25.65
N GLN A 151 -0.61 -17.22 26.93
CA GLN A 151 -1.04 -18.50 27.52
C GLN A 151 -2.54 -18.76 27.36
N ARG A 152 -3.37 -17.72 27.48
CA ARG A 152 -4.82 -17.84 27.30
C ARG A 152 -5.23 -18.02 25.85
N ILE A 153 -4.53 -17.40 24.90
CA ILE A 153 -4.73 -17.61 23.47
C ILE A 153 -4.35 -19.03 23.09
N ASP A 154 -3.21 -19.53 23.58
CA ASP A 154 -2.74 -20.90 23.34
C ASP A 154 -3.72 -21.94 23.91
N ALA A 155 -4.27 -21.68 25.10
CA ALA A 155 -5.31 -22.53 25.68
C ALA A 155 -6.61 -22.56 24.84
N GLU A 156 -6.98 -21.45 24.19
CA GLU A 156 -8.14 -21.42 23.28
C GLU A 156 -7.85 -22.10 21.94
N LEU A 157 -6.62 -21.99 21.42
CA LEU A 157 -6.18 -22.70 20.22
C LEU A 157 -6.14 -24.24 20.43
N ALA A 158 -5.67 -24.70 21.60
CA ALA A 158 -5.70 -26.10 21.98
C ALA A 158 -7.14 -26.66 22.08
N LYS A 159 -8.08 -25.87 22.64
CA LYS A 159 -9.52 -26.24 22.65
C LYS A 159 -10.12 -26.36 21.26
N MET A 160 -9.56 -25.67 20.27
CA MET A 160 -10.00 -25.75 18.87
C MET A 160 -9.33 -26.91 18.12
N GLY A 161 -8.41 -27.66 18.74
CA GLY A 161 -7.68 -28.77 18.13
C GLY A 161 -6.63 -28.31 17.11
N VAL A 162 -6.10 -27.09 17.29
CA VAL A 162 -5.20 -26.45 16.33
C VAL A 162 -3.74 -26.40 16.83
N LEU A 163 -3.55 -26.65 18.12
CA LEU A 163 -2.31 -27.00 18.82
C LEU A 163 -2.53 -28.35 19.50
#